data_AF-A0A2M6XYY3-F1
#
_entry.id   AF-A0A2M6XYY3-F1
#
_cell.length_a   1.000
_cell.length_b   1.000
_cell.length_c   1.000
_cell.angle_alpha   90.00
_cell.angle_beta   90.00
_cell.angle_gamma   90.00
#
_symmetry.space_group_name_H-M   'P 1'
#
loop_
_entity.id
_entity.type
_entity.pdbx_description
1 polymer ?
#
loop_
_entity_poly.entity_id
_entity_poly.type
_entity_poly.pdbx_seq_one_letter_code
_entity_poly.pdbx_strand_id
1 'polypeptide(L)'
;MKNLKDILFPAGKRHWKGSRAARIALRTAHLLGVSLLFGGHWFGLPKAELAPWLYLAAVSGAGLIALELYSGFDWLLQLAGGLVLLKLAVLLFIPAFWEERVALLVLAMVIGSAGSHMPGTLRHFYYIPPPGRRE
;
A
#
# COMPACT_ATOMS: atom_id res chain seq x y z
N MET A 1 7.51 5.93 -31.23
CA MET A 1 7.18 4.88 -30.25
C MET A 1 7.62 5.35 -28.87
N LYS A 2 6.77 5.27 -27.85
CA LYS A 2 7.18 5.66 -26.48
C LYS A 2 8.24 4.69 -25.97
N ASN A 3 9.33 5.19 -25.39
CA ASN A 3 10.34 4.35 -24.78
C ASN A 3 9.78 3.72 -23.48
N LEU A 4 10.28 2.55 -23.07
CA LEU A 4 9.92 1.92 -21.80
C LEU A 4 10.08 2.91 -20.62
N LYS A 5 11.12 3.76 -20.66
CA LYS A 5 11.31 4.83 -19.68
C LYS A 5 10.13 5.81 -19.61
N ASP A 6 9.58 6.23 -20.75
CA ASP A 6 8.43 7.16 -20.80
C ASP A 6 7.12 6.48 -20.35
N ILE A 7 7.07 5.15 -20.45
CA ILE A 7 5.94 4.34 -19.97
C ILE A 7 6.03 4.13 -18.45
N LEU A 8 7.21 3.93 -17.88
CA LEU A 8 7.35 3.77 -16.44
C LEU A 8 7.35 5.10 -15.69
N PHE A 9 8.01 6.11 -16.25
CA PHE A 9 8.22 7.44 -15.67
C PHE A 9 7.62 8.52 -16.59
N PRO A 10 6.28 8.67 -16.62
CA PRO A 10 5.65 9.71 -17.44
C PRO A 10 6.00 11.11 -16.91
N ALA A 11 6.13 12.09 -17.82
CA ALA A 11 6.42 13.48 -17.47
C ALA A 11 5.36 14.13 -16.55
N GLY A 12 4.11 13.62 -16.57
CA GLY A 12 3.05 13.99 -15.64
C GLY A 12 2.32 12.76 -15.13
N LYS A 13 1.80 12.82 -13.90
CA LYS A 13 1.08 11.69 -13.29
C LYS A 13 -0.19 11.35 -14.07
N ARG A 14 -0.33 10.06 -14.41
CA ARG A 14 -1.51 9.56 -15.14
C ARG A 14 -2.73 9.55 -14.24
N HIS A 15 -3.86 9.97 -14.78
CA HIS A 15 -5.14 9.96 -14.10
C HIS A 15 -6.26 9.78 -15.13
N TRP A 16 -7.36 9.15 -14.70
CA TRP A 16 -8.58 9.05 -15.50
C TRP A 16 -9.80 9.49 -14.70
N LYS A 17 -10.89 9.78 -15.42
CA LYS A 17 -12.20 10.13 -14.85
C LYS A 17 -12.71 8.95 -14.01
N GLY A 18 -12.73 9.10 -12.69
CA GLY A 18 -13.11 8.05 -11.74
C GLY A 18 -11.97 7.50 -10.88
N SER A 19 -10.71 7.81 -11.19
CA SER A 19 -9.55 7.35 -10.40
C SER A 19 -9.63 7.73 -8.91
N ARG A 20 -10.23 8.88 -8.58
CA ARG A 20 -10.50 9.29 -7.19
C ARG A 20 -11.52 8.39 -6.50
N ALA A 21 -12.64 8.11 -7.16
CA ALA A 21 -13.68 7.24 -6.62
C ALA A 21 -13.15 5.81 -6.41
N ALA A 22 -12.37 5.29 -7.38
CA ALA A 22 -11.71 3.99 -7.26
C ALA A 22 -10.75 3.94 -6.06
N ARG A 23 -9.90 4.97 -5.87
CA ARG A 23 -9.02 5.07 -4.69
C ARG A 23 -9.79 5.08 -3.37
N ILE A 24 -10.91 5.82 -3.30
CA ILE A 24 -11.75 5.86 -2.10
C ILE A 24 -12.37 4.48 -1.84
N ALA A 25 -13.00 3.88 -2.84
CA ALA A 25 -13.65 2.57 -2.71
C ALA A 25 -12.65 1.48 -2.26
N LEU A 26 -11.49 1.41 -2.90
CA LEU A 26 -10.44 0.46 -2.53
C LEU A 26 -9.91 0.73 -1.12
N ARG A 27 -9.70 1.99 -0.73
CA ARG A 27 -9.24 2.32 0.61
C ARG A 27 -10.29 1.95 1.67
N THR A 28 -11.56 2.20 1.41
CA THR A 28 -12.65 1.80 2.31
C THR A 28 -12.70 0.29 2.46
N ALA A 29 -12.68 -0.46 1.35
CA ALA A 29 -12.63 -1.92 1.37
C ALA A 29 -11.39 -2.46 2.11
N HIS A 30 -10.23 -1.83 1.89
CA HIS A 30 -8.99 -2.20 2.54
C HIS A 30 -9.04 -1.96 4.05
N LEU A 31 -9.55 -0.81 4.49
CA LEU A 31 -9.70 -0.51 5.91
C LEU A 31 -10.66 -1.47 6.60
N LEU A 32 -11.78 -1.82 5.96
CA LEU A 32 -12.71 -2.83 6.49
C LEU A 32 -12.02 -4.20 6.64
N GLY A 33 -11.36 -4.68 5.57
CA GLY A 33 -10.67 -5.96 5.57
C GLY A 33 -9.56 -6.02 6.63
N VAL A 34 -8.70 -4.99 6.70
CA VAL A 34 -7.61 -4.93 7.69
C VAL A 34 -8.15 -4.82 9.11
N SER A 35 -9.20 -4.04 9.36
CA SER A 35 -9.76 -3.88 10.72
C SER A 35 -10.33 -5.19 11.24
N LEU A 36 -11.07 -5.92 10.41
CA LEU A 36 -11.67 -7.20 10.77
C LEU A 36 -10.61 -8.31 10.87
N LEU A 37 -9.61 -8.31 9.98
CA LEU A 37 -8.48 -9.25 10.07
C LEU A 37 -7.66 -9.02 11.34
N PHE A 38 -7.36 -7.76 11.68
CA PHE A 38 -6.64 -7.38 12.89
C PHE A 38 -7.41 -7.79 14.15
N GLY A 39 -8.66 -7.35 14.29
CA GLY A 39 -9.52 -7.72 15.42
C GLY A 39 -9.70 -9.24 15.51
N GLY A 40 -9.83 -9.89 14.35
CA GLY A 40 -9.89 -11.34 14.21
C GLY A 40 -8.71 -12.07 14.84
N HIS A 41 -7.49 -11.65 14.50
CA HIS A 41 -6.29 -12.20 15.10
C HIS A 41 -6.12 -11.83 16.57
N TRP A 42 -6.58 -10.64 16.98
CA TRP A 42 -6.52 -10.17 18.37
C TRP A 42 -7.41 -11.01 19.30
N PHE A 43 -8.62 -11.35 18.85
CA PHE A 43 -9.58 -12.14 19.63
C PHE A 43 -9.52 -13.65 19.36
N GLY A 44 -8.57 -14.12 18.54
CA GLY A 44 -8.35 -15.55 18.31
C GLY A 44 -9.43 -16.23 17.46
N LEU A 45 -10.05 -15.50 16.53
CA LEU A 45 -11.05 -16.08 15.61
C LEU A 45 -10.42 -17.16 14.70
N PRO A 46 -11.21 -18.19 14.31
CA PRO A 46 -10.72 -19.27 13.49
C PRO A 46 -10.39 -18.81 12.07
N LYS A 47 -9.43 -19.49 11.43
CA LYS A 47 -8.92 -19.14 10.09
C LYS A 47 -10.02 -19.02 9.01
N ALA A 48 -11.05 -19.85 9.10
CA ALA A 48 -12.17 -19.85 8.15
C ALA A 48 -12.92 -18.51 8.14
N GLU A 49 -13.06 -17.88 9.30
CA GLU A 49 -13.72 -16.57 9.43
C GLU A 49 -12.80 -15.42 8.99
N LEU A 50 -11.47 -15.61 9.07
CA LEU A 50 -10.47 -14.61 8.67
C LEU A 50 -10.17 -14.60 7.18
N ALA A 51 -10.33 -15.73 6.49
CA ALA A 51 -9.95 -15.87 5.09
C ALA A 51 -10.64 -14.85 4.15
N PRO A 52 -11.96 -14.59 4.25
CA PRO A 52 -12.61 -13.57 3.42
C PRO A 52 -12.02 -12.17 3.63
N TRP A 53 -11.70 -11.82 4.88
CA TRP A 53 -11.14 -10.51 5.24
C TRP A 53 -9.69 -10.36 4.80
N LEU A 54 -8.91 -11.44 4.84
CA LEU A 54 -7.58 -11.51 4.26
C LEU A 54 -7.63 -11.25 2.74
N TYR A 55 -8.52 -11.93 2.02
CA TYR A 55 -8.67 -11.70 0.57
C TYR A 55 -9.15 -10.28 0.27
N LEU A 56 -10.12 -9.77 1.01
CA LEU A 56 -10.58 -8.39 0.85
C LEU A 56 -9.44 -7.39 1.05
N ALA A 57 -8.67 -7.53 2.13
CA ALA A 57 -7.52 -6.67 2.43
C ALA A 57 -6.42 -6.80 1.36
N ALA A 58 -6.08 -8.01 0.94
CA ALA A 58 -5.03 -8.27 -0.04
C ALA A 58 -5.40 -7.72 -1.42
N VAL A 59 -6.60 -8.02 -1.92
CA VAL A 59 -7.07 -7.59 -3.24
C VAL A 59 -7.22 -6.07 -3.29
N SER A 60 -7.83 -5.46 -2.28
CA SER A 60 -7.96 -4.00 -2.21
C SER A 60 -6.61 -3.28 -2.07
N GLY A 61 -5.68 -3.85 -1.29
CA GLY A 61 -4.32 -3.33 -1.13
C GLY A 61 -3.51 -3.42 -2.42
N ALA A 62 -3.58 -4.55 -3.12
CA ALA A 62 -2.97 -4.73 -4.43
C ALA A 62 -3.57 -3.75 -5.46
N GLY A 63 -4.90 -3.56 -5.44
CA GLY A 63 -5.57 -2.55 -6.26
C GLY A 63 -5.03 -1.13 -6.00
N LEU A 64 -4.86 -0.74 -4.72
CA LEU A 64 -4.28 0.55 -4.37
C LEU A 64 -2.85 0.71 -4.91
N ILE A 65 -2.00 -0.32 -4.80
CA ILE A 65 -0.64 -0.31 -5.37
C ILE A 65 -0.70 -0.19 -6.89
N ALA A 66 -1.58 -0.93 -7.56
CA ALA A 66 -1.75 -0.84 -9.00
C ALA A 66 -2.16 0.57 -9.46
N LEU A 67 -3.03 1.26 -8.70
CA LEU A 67 -3.40 2.64 -8.98
C LEU A 67 -2.22 3.62 -8.84
N GLU A 68 -1.36 3.42 -7.85
CA GLU A 68 -0.15 4.23 -7.67
C GLU A 68 0.86 3.97 -8.81
N LEU A 69 1.14 2.70 -9.13
CA LEU A 69 2.03 2.32 -10.23
C LEU A 69 1.53 2.76 -11.61
N TYR A 70 0.21 2.73 -11.83
CA TYR A 70 -0.39 3.28 -13.04
C TYR A 70 -0.13 4.79 -13.16
N SER A 71 -0.24 5.51 -12.04
CA SER A 71 -0.02 6.96 -12.01
C SER A 71 1.44 7.31 -12.36
N GLY A 72 2.38 6.51 -11.89
CA GLY A 72 3.80 6.54 -12.23
C GLY A 72 4.63 5.62 -11.33
N PHE A 73 5.66 4.97 -11.89
CA PHE A 73 6.57 4.11 -11.11
C PHE A 73 7.49 4.89 -10.18
N ASP A 74 7.56 6.21 -10.34
CA ASP A 74 8.27 7.12 -9.46
C ASP A 74 7.72 7.08 -8.02
N TRP A 75 6.48 6.61 -7.82
CA TRP A 75 5.91 6.33 -6.50
C TRP A 75 6.76 5.35 -5.69
N LEU A 76 7.36 4.34 -6.32
CA LEU A 76 8.23 3.40 -5.63
C LEU A 76 9.45 4.11 -5.02
N LEU A 77 9.93 5.17 -5.66
CA LEU A 77 11.09 5.96 -5.24
C LEU A 77 10.74 7.04 -4.20
N GLN A 78 9.46 7.23 -3.91
CA GLN A 78 8.97 8.15 -2.89
C GLN A 78 8.88 7.45 -1.54
N LEU A 79 9.06 8.21 -0.45
CA LEU A 79 8.91 7.71 0.91
C LEU A 79 7.57 6.98 1.12
N ALA A 80 6.48 7.48 0.53
CA ALA A 80 5.18 6.81 0.58
C ALA A 80 5.20 5.39 -0.01
N GLY A 81 5.86 5.18 -1.14
CA GLY A 81 6.05 3.86 -1.73
C GLY A 81 6.92 2.97 -0.86
N GLY A 82 8.03 3.51 -0.36
CA GLY A 82 8.92 2.84 0.57
C GLY A 82 8.20 2.33 1.83
N LEU A 83 7.35 3.14 2.45
CA LEU A 83 6.55 2.72 3.61
C LEU A 83 5.53 1.62 3.27
N VAL A 84 4.96 1.64 2.06
CA VAL A 84 4.09 0.55 1.60
C VAL A 84 4.86 -0.74 1.39
N LEU A 85 6.07 -0.68 0.81
CA LEU A 85 6.93 -1.85 0.67
C LEU A 85 7.38 -2.38 2.03
N LEU A 86 7.74 -1.50 2.96
CA LEU A 86 8.13 -1.86 4.31
C LEU A 86 7.00 -2.58 5.05
N LYS A 87 5.76 -2.05 5.03
CA LYS A 87 4.64 -2.76 5.67
C LYS A 87 4.38 -4.11 5.01
N LEU A 88 4.55 -4.25 3.69
CA LEU A 88 4.38 -5.54 3.01
C LEU A 88 5.45 -6.54 3.46
N ALA A 89 6.71 -6.11 3.60
CA ALA A 89 7.76 -6.95 4.14
C ALA A 89 7.42 -7.44 5.56
N VAL A 90 6.92 -6.55 6.43
CA VAL A 90 6.43 -6.93 7.78
C VAL A 90 5.32 -7.98 7.70
N LEU A 91 4.33 -7.78 6.82
CA LEU A 91 3.23 -8.74 6.65
C LEU A 91 3.70 -10.10 6.13
N LEU A 92 4.72 -10.13 5.26
CA LEU A 92 5.30 -11.38 4.73
C LEU A 92 6.06 -12.18 5.80
N PHE A 93 6.46 -11.56 6.91
CA PHE A 93 7.08 -12.28 8.03
C PHE A 93 6.07 -12.98 8.95
N ILE A 94 4.78 -12.64 8.89
CA ILE A 94 3.75 -13.22 9.77
C ILE A 94 3.72 -14.76 9.74
N PRO A 95 3.79 -15.45 8.58
CA PRO A 95 3.79 -16.92 8.56
C PRO A 95 4.99 -17.55 9.28
N ALA A 96 6.15 -16.87 9.29
CA ALA A 96 7.36 -17.35 9.96
C ALA A 96 7.34 -17.06 11.47
N PHE A 97 6.68 -15.97 11.88
CA PHE A 97 6.59 -15.51 13.27
C PHE A 97 5.12 -15.51 13.73
N TRP A 98 4.46 -16.67 13.63
CA TRP A 98 3.02 -16.78 13.87
C TRP A 98 2.59 -16.41 15.29
N GLU A 99 3.42 -16.71 16.29
CA GLU A 99 3.16 -16.32 17.68
C GLU A 99 3.14 -14.79 17.85
N GLU A 100 3.98 -14.08 17.10
CA GLU A 100 4.08 -12.62 17.10
C GLU A 100 3.18 -11.94 16.06
N ARG A 101 2.28 -12.69 15.40
CA ARG A 101 1.43 -12.18 14.30
C ARG A 101 0.69 -10.89 14.68
N VAL A 102 0.20 -10.80 15.91
CA VAL A 102 -0.55 -9.64 16.39
C VAL A 102 0.37 -8.42 16.50
N ALA A 103 1.56 -8.57 17.06
CA ALA A 103 2.56 -7.50 17.13
C ALA A 103 2.98 -7.04 15.74
N LEU A 104 3.18 -7.96 14.80
CA LEU A 104 3.50 -7.64 13.39
C LEU A 104 2.35 -6.91 12.69
N LEU A 105 1.09 -7.29 12.94
CA LEU A 105 -0.08 -6.58 12.42
C LEU A 105 -0.19 -5.17 13.01
N VAL A 106 0.06 -4.99 14.31
CA VAL A 106 0.14 -3.66 14.94
C VAL A 106 1.21 -2.81 14.25
N LEU A 107 2.41 -3.35 14.08
CA LEU A 107 3.51 -2.65 13.41
C LEU A 107 3.13 -2.24 11.98
N ALA A 108 2.56 -3.15 11.20
CA ALA A 108 2.09 -2.86 9.84
C ALA A 108 1.00 -1.77 9.83
N MET A 109 0.10 -1.76 10.81
CA MET A 109 -0.95 -0.75 10.95
C MET A 109 -0.39 0.62 11.35
N VAL A 110 0.60 0.67 12.24
CA VAL A 110 1.32 1.90 12.60
C VAL A 110 2.01 2.50 11.38
N ILE A 111 2.77 1.70 10.63
CA ILE A 111 3.45 2.14 9.40
C ILE A 111 2.41 2.66 8.38
N GLY A 112 1.32 1.91 8.19
CA GLY A 112 0.25 2.28 7.26
C GLY A 112 -0.48 3.57 7.63
N SER A 113 -0.76 3.76 8.92
CA SER A 113 -1.41 4.97 9.45
C SER A 113 -0.49 6.18 9.33
N ALA A 114 0.75 6.06 9.81
CA ALA A 114 1.75 7.12 9.73
C ALA A 114 1.97 7.56 8.27
N GLY A 115 2.17 6.61 7.34
CA GLY A 115 2.34 6.91 5.92
C GLY A 115 1.09 7.51 5.25
N SER A 116 -0.10 7.24 5.77
CA SER A 116 -1.36 7.78 5.24
C SER A 116 -1.67 9.20 5.71
N HIS A 117 -1.21 9.56 6.91
CA HIS A 117 -1.44 10.87 7.54
C HIS A 117 -0.21 11.79 7.52
N MET A 118 0.90 11.36 6.91
CA MET A 118 2.09 12.20 6.81
C MET A 118 1.88 13.42 5.91
N PRO A 119 2.57 14.55 6.19
CA PRO A 119 2.56 15.73 5.33
C PRO A 119 2.91 15.40 3.87
N GLY A 120 2.28 16.10 2.92
CA GLY A 120 2.49 15.87 1.49
C GLY A 120 3.95 16.04 1.05
N THR A 121 4.71 16.91 1.73
CA THR A 121 6.15 17.12 1.51
C THR A 121 6.97 15.86 1.78
N LEU A 122 6.70 15.18 2.90
CA LEU A 122 7.34 13.90 3.22
C LEU A 122 6.80 12.77 2.36
N ARG A 123 5.49 12.74 2.11
CA ARG A 123 4.85 11.69 1.29
C ARG A 123 5.46 11.58 -0.11
N HIS A 124 5.78 12.74 -0.70
CA HIS A 124 6.36 12.84 -2.05
C HIS A 124 7.87 13.11 -2.03
N PHE A 125 8.53 12.98 -0.87
CA PHE A 125 9.97 13.04 -0.77
C PHE A 125 10.59 11.84 -1.50
N TYR A 126 11.57 12.12 -2.37
CA TYR A 126 12.29 11.09 -3.10
C TYR A 126 13.60 10.77 -2.37
N TYR A 127 13.76 9.53 -1.95
CA TYR A 127 15.03 9.04 -1.45
C TYR A 127 15.97 8.61 -2.60
N ILE A 128 15.40 8.31 -3.77
CA ILE A 128 16.13 8.12 -5.04
C ILE A 128 15.49 9.04 -6.11
N PRO A 129 16.27 9.90 -6.79
CA PRO A 129 15.73 10.77 -7.83
C PRO A 129 15.19 9.95 -9.02
N PRO A 130 13.99 10.26 -9.53
CA PRO A 130 13.44 9.54 -10.67
C PRO A 130 14.22 9.89 -11.96
N PRO A 131 14.43 8.92 -12.86
CA PRO A 131 15.14 9.16 -14.11
C PRO A 131 14.42 10.22 -14.95
N GLY A 132 15.13 11.28 -15.34
CA GLY A 132 14.62 12.32 -16.23
C GLY A 132 14.12 13.61 -15.56
N ARG A 133 14.13 13.71 -14.23
CA ARG A 133 13.94 14.99 -13.54
C ARG A 133 15.29 15.71 -13.51
N ARG A 134 15.47 16.72 -14.38
CA ARG A 134 16.54 17.72 -14.20
C ARG A 134 16.11 18.59 -13.02
N GLU A 135 17.04 18.85 -12.11
CA GLU A 135 16.89 19.86 -11.04
C GLU A 135 16.55 21.23 -11.64
#